data_AF-A0A920NWX0-F1
#
_entry.id   AF-A0A920NWX0-F1
#
_cell.length_a   1.000
_cell.length_b   1.000
_cell.length_c   1.000
_cell.angle_alpha   90.00
_cell.angle_beta   90.00
_cell.angle_gamma   90.00
#
_symmetry.space_group_name_H-M   'P 1'
#
loop_
_entity.id
_entity.type
_entity.pdbx_description
1 polymer ?
#
loop_
_entity_poly.entity_id
_entity_poly.type
_entity_poly.pdbx_seq_one_letter_code
_entity_poly.pdbx_strand_id
1 'polypeptide(L)' 'MQGSGYFMDQQIDDHLTYDFHIGWSAFEDKVETTLSVINLTDEEPPLVPHELAYDANTHNPVGRIVKLGIDYRLQ' A
#
# COMPACT_ATOMS: atom_id res chain seq x y z
N MET A 1 -30.64 6.59 19.37
CA MET A 1 -30.33 6.86 17.95
C MET A 1 -29.30 7.98 17.90
N GLN A 2 -28.03 7.59 17.92
CA GLN A 2 -26.85 8.47 17.84
C GLN A 2 -25.86 7.65 17.02
N GLY A 3 -25.64 8.00 15.76
CA GLY A 3 -24.81 7.18 14.88
C GLY A 3 -24.51 7.82 13.53
N SER A 4 -25.35 8.74 13.07
CA SER A 4 -25.18 9.43 11.77
C SER A 4 -24.51 10.80 11.86
N GLY A 5 -24.15 11.28 13.06
CA GLY A 5 -23.61 12.63 13.26
C GLY A 5 -22.08 12.74 13.27
N TYR A 6 -21.34 11.64 13.42
CA TYR A 6 -19.88 11.68 13.58
C TYR A 6 -19.12 12.02 12.30
N PHE A 7 -19.68 11.71 11.13
CA PHE A 7 -18.96 11.81 9.85
C PHE A 7 -19.37 13.02 8.98
N MET A 8 -20.41 13.76 9.38
CA MET A 8 -20.93 14.87 8.56
C MET A 8 -20.07 16.15 8.65
N ASP A 9 -19.17 16.22 9.62
CA ASP A 9 -18.29 17.39 9.88
C ASP A 9 -16.80 16.99 9.95
N GLN A 10 -16.46 15.74 9.59
CA GLN A 10 -15.08 15.26 9.57
C GLN A 10 -14.48 15.49 8.18
N GLN A 11 -13.50 16.39 8.12
CA GLN A 11 -12.60 16.49 6.98
C GLN A 11 -11.78 15.20 6.90
N ILE A 12 -11.69 14.60 5.71
CA ILE A 12 -10.83 13.45 5.48
C ILE A 12 -9.38 13.90 5.66
N ASP A 13 -8.62 13.17 6.49
CA ASP A 13 -7.22 13.46 6.73
C ASP A 13 -6.36 13.22 5.48
N ASP A 14 -5.29 14.00 5.35
CA ASP A 14 -4.28 13.78 4.31
C ASP A 14 -3.60 12.43 4.54
N HIS A 15 -3.39 11.66 3.47
CA HIS A 15 -2.75 10.36 3.53
C HIS A 15 -1.65 10.24 2.48
N LEU A 16 -0.41 10.11 2.94
CA LEU A 16 0.79 10.05 2.11
C LEU A 16 1.59 8.80 2.43
N THR A 17 1.81 7.97 1.42
CA THR A 17 2.65 6.78 1.54
C THR A 17 3.87 6.90 0.64
N TYR A 18 4.98 6.31 1.08
CA TYR A 18 6.19 6.16 0.27
C TYR A 18 6.41 4.71 -0.09
N ASP A 19 6.65 4.43 -1.36
CA ASP A 19 6.97 3.08 -1.83
C ASP A 19 8.43 3.02 -2.28
N PHE A 20 9.10 1.93 -1.95
CA PHE A 20 10.50 1.68 -2.28
C PHE A 20 10.64 0.42 -3.11
N HIS A 21 11.36 0.51 -4.22
CA HIS A 21 11.62 -0.61 -5.13
C HIS A 21 13.09 -0.63 -5.51
N ILE A 22 13.71 -1.82 -5.45
CA ILE A 22 15.07 -2.03 -5.91
C ILE A 22 15.16 -3.37 -6.64
N GLY A 23 15.82 -3.35 -7.80
CA GLY A 23 16.02 -4.50 -8.68
C GLY A 23 17.49 -4.85 -8.83
N TRP A 24 17.76 -6.14 -8.98
CA TRP A 24 19.08 -6.68 -9.29
C TRP A 24 18.96 -7.69 -10.43
N SER A 25 19.86 -7.58 -11.40
CA SER A 25 20.05 -8.58 -12.46
C SER A 25 21.31 -9.39 -12.19
N ALA A 26 21.23 -10.70 -12.43
CA ALA A 26 22.35 -11.63 -12.29
C ALA A 26 22.35 -12.68 -13.40
N PHE A 27 23.50 -13.36 -13.54
CA PHE A 27 23.71 -14.47 -14.49
C PHE A 27 23.42 -14.11 -15.95
N GLU A 28 23.99 -13.00 -16.44
CA GLU A 28 23.78 -12.50 -17.81
C GLU A 28 22.27 -12.28 -18.09
N ASP A 29 21.60 -11.55 -17.19
CA ASP A 29 20.18 -11.21 -17.30
C ASP A 29 19.21 -12.40 -17.33
N LYS A 30 19.66 -13.58 -16.85
CA LYS A 30 18.80 -14.77 -16.70
C LYS A 30 17.94 -14.73 -15.45
N VAL A 31 18.41 -14.05 -14.40
CA VAL A 31 17.68 -13.90 -13.13
C VAL A 31 17.51 -12.42 -12.85
N GLU A 32 16.27 -11.98 -12.72
CA GLU A 32 15.91 -10.67 -12.21
C GLU A 32 15.26 -10.85 -10.84
N THR A 33 15.72 -10.08 -9.84
CA THR A 33 15.16 -10.09 -8.48
C THR A 33 14.76 -8.68 -8.11
N THR A 34 13.57 -8.53 -7.54
CA THR A 34 13.05 -7.23 -7.11
C THR A 34 12.59 -7.29 -5.67
N LEU A 35 13.13 -6.42 -4.82
CA LEU A 35 12.60 -6.15 -3.49
C LEU A 35 11.72 -4.90 -3.57
N SER A 36 10.49 -5.02 -3.09
CA SER A 36 9.55 -3.90 -2.97
C SER A 36 9.05 -3.77 -1.54
N VAL A 37 9.04 -2.55 -1.02
CA VAL A 37 8.39 -2.19 0.24
C VAL A 37 7.34 -1.15 -0.08
N ILE A 38 6.07 -1.52 0.09
CA ILE A 38 4.92 -0.66 -0.13
C ILE A 38 4.48 -0.11 1.23
N ASN A 39 4.13 1.16 1.29
CA ASN A 39 3.88 1.89 2.53
C ASN A 39 5.07 1.79 3.50
N LEU A 40 6.24 2.27 3.06
CA LEU A 40 7.52 2.24 3.76
C LEU A 40 7.46 2.85 5.16
N THR A 41 6.59 3.83 5.39
CA THR A 41 6.40 4.48 6.69
C THR A 41 5.37 3.79 7.57
N ASP A 42 4.63 2.82 7.04
CA ASP A 42 3.52 2.15 7.74
C ASP A 42 2.40 3.11 8.16
N GLU A 43 2.00 4.00 7.25
CA GLU A 43 0.92 4.96 7.48
C GLU A 43 -0.43 4.24 7.52
N GLU A 44 -1.28 4.62 8.48
CA GLU A 44 -2.66 4.11 8.58
C GLU A 44 -3.58 4.86 7.62
N PRO A 45 -4.53 4.16 6.98
CA PRO A 45 -5.46 4.80 6.07
C PRO A 45 -6.43 5.73 6.82
N PRO A 46 -6.83 6.87 6.23
CA PRO A 46 -7.73 7.82 6.86
C PRO A 46 -9.13 7.21 6.97
N LEU A 47 -9.86 7.60 8.01
CA LEU A 47 -11.26 7.25 8.17
C LEU A 47 -12.09 8.02 7.15
N VAL A 48 -12.98 7.32 6.47
CA VAL A 48 -13.86 7.91 5.44
C VAL A 48 -15.33 7.58 5.72
N PRO A 49 -16.29 8.41 5.28
CA PRO A 49 -17.73 8.17 5.44
C PRO A 49 -18.23 7.05 4.50
N HIS A 50 -17.71 5.84 4.67
CA HIS A 50 -18.11 4.61 3.98
C HIS A 50 -18.68 3.60 4.99
N GLU A 51 -19.39 2.56 4.54
CA GLU A 51 -20.06 1.59 5.43
C GLU A 51 -19.09 0.89 6.40
N LEU A 52 -17.82 0.76 6.00
CA LEU A 52 -16.73 0.18 6.81
C LEU A 52 -15.80 1.23 7.43
N ALA A 53 -16.15 2.52 7.36
CA ALA A 53 -15.30 3.66 7.72
C ALA A 53 -13.95 3.71 6.97
N TYR A 54 -13.83 2.99 5.85
CA TYR A 54 -12.59 2.77 5.11
C TYR A 54 -12.88 2.67 3.60
N ASP A 55 -12.03 3.27 2.75
CA ASP A 55 -12.12 3.14 1.28
C ASP A 55 -11.00 2.24 0.74
N ALA A 56 -11.39 1.04 0.29
CA ALA A 56 -10.48 0.05 -0.27
C ALA A 56 -9.94 0.40 -1.67
N ASN A 57 -10.50 1.41 -2.35
CA ASN A 57 -10.08 1.77 -3.71
C ASN A 57 -8.82 2.65 -3.72
N THR A 58 -8.64 3.47 -2.69
CA THR A 58 -7.58 4.50 -2.63
C THR A 58 -6.56 4.25 -1.53
N HIS A 59 -6.87 3.39 -0.57
CA HIS A 59 -6.03 3.12 0.59
C HIS A 59 -5.68 1.63 0.69
N ASN A 60 -4.54 1.31 1.32
CA ASN A 60 -4.18 -0.08 1.64
C ASN A 60 -4.51 -0.36 3.12
N PRO A 61 -5.35 -1.37 3.45
CA PRO A 61 -5.75 -1.62 4.84
C PRO A 61 -4.72 -2.45 5.61
N VAL A 62 -3.73 -3.01 4.90
CA VAL A 62 -2.79 -4.01 5.44
C VAL A 62 -1.55 -3.35 6.05
N GLY A 63 -1.42 -2.02 5.96
CA GLY A 63 -0.21 -1.31 6.38
C GLY A 63 0.97 -1.62 5.44
N ARG A 64 2.18 -1.74 6.00
CA ARG A 64 3.41 -2.02 5.26
C ARG A 64 3.42 -3.42 4.66
N ILE A 65 3.74 -3.51 3.37
CA ILE A 65 3.89 -4.78 2.66
C ILE A 65 5.31 -4.92 2.12
N VAL A 66 5.98 -6.03 2.45
CA VAL A 66 7.27 -6.41 1.86
C VAL A 66 7.05 -7.50 0.82
N LYS A 67 7.51 -7.27 -0.41
CA LYS A 67 7.40 -8.21 -1.54
C LYS A 67 8.78 -8.53 -2.11
N LEU A 68 9.03 -9.80 -2.38
CA LEU A 68 10.20 -10.29 -3.10
C LEU A 68 9.74 -10.97 -4.39
N GLY A 69 10.16 -10.44 -5.54
CA GLY A 69 9.94 -11.02 -6.86
C GLY A 69 11.21 -11.65 -7.39
N ILE A 70 11.08 -12.82 -8.04
CA ILE A 70 12.17 -13.51 -8.72
C ILE A 70 11.63 -13.94 -10.08
N ASP A 71 12.23 -13.41 -11.13
CA ASP A 71 11.93 -13.76 -12.52
C ASP A 71 13.12 -14.52 -13.11
N TYR A 72 12.86 -15.68 -13.69
CA TYR A 72 13.88 -16.52 -14.31
C TYR A 72 13.55 -16.77 -15.78
N ARG A 73 14.50 -16.43 -16.66
CA ARG A 73 14.36 -16.62 -18.11
C ARG A 73 14.96 -17.97 -18.52
N LEU A 74 14.09 -18.89 -18.91
CA LEU A 74 14.45 -20.14 -19.58
C LEU A 74 14.66 -19.82 -21.07
N GLN A 75 15.83 -20.17 -21.60
CA GLN A 75 16.16 -20.01 -23.02
C GLN A 75 15.25 -20.83 -23.93
#